data_AF-A0AAN7B7I1-F1
#
_entry.id   AF-A0AAN7B7I1-F1
#
_cell.length_a   1.000
_cell.length_b   1.000
_cell.length_c   1.000
_cell.angle_alpha   90.00
_cell.angle_beta   90.00
_cell.angle_gamma   90.00
#
_symmetry.space_group_name_H-M   'P 1'
#
loop_
_entity.id
_entity.type
_entity.pdbx_description
1 polymer ?
#
loop_
_entity_poly.entity_id
_entity_poly.type
_entity_poly.pdbx_seq_one_letter_code
_entity_poly.pdbx_strand_id
1 'polypeptide(L)'
;LFSSLVFLLTLPYHRFFTYNTLLPAREIAKHASSGGVDNPCSPDREHLYAIILSWRSRKKDELSFAALAATVLTAIVTASFSWGNVEASVWVGPAFWYASLSTSICGIFLSAQQGSVLSLMGDLPTPTAEESGGSKKKKRVWERVSARLMRRHLAQIVYEVPPAQSQSGEEQQHGRGAESTGSYWKISWRSIFTWQCPMMFIAYSTLFYIVGLSVVVLTPLIKEDWGENSYVAVAYAASTGLAWGLFAFCSLGGYTEISLHQREEDEEDDEEDEDRERRPDDGSDGK
;
A
#
# COMPACT_ATOMS: atom_id res chain seq x y z
N LEU A 1 -26.82 4.69 -2.70
CA LEU A 1 -26.36 5.98 -2.15
C LEU A 1 -25.23 5.79 -1.14
N PHE A 2 -25.44 5.16 0.03
CA PHE A 2 -24.37 4.97 1.03
C PHE A 2 -23.15 4.21 0.51
N SER A 3 -23.35 3.08 -0.18
CA SER A 3 -22.24 2.30 -0.76
C SER A 3 -21.49 3.07 -1.85
N SER A 4 -22.20 3.86 -2.66
CA SER A 4 -21.60 4.70 -3.71
C SER A 4 -20.80 5.87 -3.12
N LEU A 5 -21.28 6.43 -2.01
CA LEU A 5 -20.60 7.51 -1.27
C LEU A 5 -19.33 6.99 -0.60
N VAL A 6 -19.41 5.84 0.06
CA VAL A 6 -18.25 5.17 0.65
C VAL A 6 -17.23 4.83 -0.44
N PHE A 7 -17.68 4.28 -1.58
CA PHE A 7 -16.80 4.01 -2.71
C PHE A 7 -16.12 5.28 -3.23
N LEU A 8 -16.84 6.39 -3.40
CA LEU A 8 -16.29 7.69 -3.79
C LEU A 8 -15.31 8.27 -2.75
N LEU A 9 -15.58 8.08 -1.46
CA LEU A 9 -14.71 8.51 -0.36
C LEU A 9 -13.44 7.67 -0.25
N THR A 10 -13.50 6.39 -0.60
CA THR A 10 -12.35 5.47 -0.57
C THR A 10 -11.59 5.43 -1.88
N LEU A 11 -12.22 5.80 -3.00
CA LEU A 11 -11.67 5.77 -4.35
C LEU A 11 -10.27 6.41 -4.46
N PRO A 12 -9.99 7.58 -3.84
CA PRO A 12 -8.69 8.23 -3.97
C PRO A 12 -7.52 7.39 -3.47
N TYR A 13 -7.74 6.50 -2.50
CA TYR A 13 -6.68 5.71 -1.87
C TYR A 13 -6.85 4.20 -2.00
N HIS A 14 -8.04 3.68 -2.33
CA HIS A 14 -8.32 2.25 -2.44
C HIS A 14 -7.38 1.54 -3.41
N ARG A 15 -7.00 2.22 -4.50
CA ARG A 15 -6.07 1.67 -5.48
C ARG A 15 -4.64 1.62 -4.94
N PHE A 16 -4.15 2.73 -4.39
CA PHE A 16 -2.83 2.79 -3.76
C PHE A 16 -2.70 1.72 -2.67
N PHE A 17 -3.76 1.54 -1.89
CA PHE A 17 -3.87 0.48 -0.89
C PHE A 17 -3.67 -0.92 -1.47
N THR A 18 -4.39 -1.23 -2.55
CA THR A 18 -4.36 -2.56 -3.16
C THR A 18 -2.99 -2.86 -3.78
N TYR A 19 -2.49 -1.97 -4.63
CA TYR A 19 -1.28 -2.22 -5.43
C TYR A 19 0.03 -1.97 -4.67
N ASN A 20 0.09 -0.95 -3.82
CA ASN A 20 1.35 -0.60 -3.14
C ASN A 20 1.50 -1.25 -1.76
N THR A 21 0.44 -1.90 -1.24
CA THR A 21 0.48 -2.48 0.10
C THR A 21 -0.06 -3.90 0.13
N LEU A 22 -1.28 -4.15 -0.35
CA LEU A 22 -1.92 -5.45 -0.20
C LEU A 22 -1.27 -6.53 -1.08
N LEU A 23 -1.07 -6.26 -2.37
CA LEU A 23 -0.46 -7.20 -3.31
C LEU A 23 0.99 -7.56 -2.91
N PRO A 24 1.90 -6.59 -2.65
CA PRO A 24 3.24 -6.92 -2.17
C PRO A 24 3.23 -7.69 -0.85
N ALA A 25 2.31 -7.39 0.08
CA ALA A 25 2.21 -8.12 1.34
C ALA A 25 1.77 -9.58 1.15
N ARG A 26 0.90 -9.86 0.18
CA ARG A 26 0.50 -11.22 -0.20
C ARG A 26 1.68 -11.98 -0.82
N GLU A 27 2.39 -11.34 -1.73
CA GLU A 27 3.55 -11.96 -2.39
C GLU A 27 4.65 -12.32 -1.39
N ILE A 28 4.94 -11.39 -0.47
CA ILE A 28 5.88 -11.62 0.63
C ILE A 28 5.43 -12.78 1.52
N ALA A 29 4.12 -12.88 1.83
CA ALA A 29 3.60 -13.95 2.66
C ALA A 29 3.65 -15.33 1.95
N LYS A 30 3.40 -15.39 0.64
CA LYS A 30 3.49 -16.60 -0.19
C LYS A 30 4.92 -17.14 -0.16
N HIS A 31 5.90 -16.34 -0.59
CA HIS A 31 7.31 -16.76 -0.61
C HIS A 31 7.92 -16.98 0.78
N ALA A 32 7.47 -16.25 1.80
CA ALA A 32 7.92 -16.51 3.17
C ALA A 32 7.43 -17.88 3.69
N SER A 33 6.24 -18.32 3.28
CA SER A 33 5.66 -19.61 3.67
C SER A 33 6.25 -20.80 2.90
N SER A 34 6.75 -20.59 1.67
CA SER A 34 7.45 -21.62 0.88
C SER A 34 8.85 -22.00 1.39
N GLY A 35 9.27 -21.49 2.54
CA GLY A 35 10.57 -21.83 3.16
C GLY A 35 11.72 -20.86 2.84
N GLY A 36 11.45 -19.75 2.14
CA GLY A 36 12.46 -18.74 1.78
C GLY A 36 13.14 -18.05 2.97
N VAL A 37 12.58 -18.16 4.19
CA VAL A 37 13.16 -17.60 5.42
C VAL A 37 14.17 -18.55 6.08
N ASP A 38 13.90 -19.86 6.04
CA ASP A 38 14.62 -20.86 6.82
C ASP A 38 15.67 -21.62 5.99
N ASN A 39 15.49 -21.71 4.68
CA ASN A 39 16.45 -22.34 3.78
C ASN A 39 17.38 -21.28 3.14
N PRO A 40 18.69 -21.26 3.46
CA PRO A 40 19.62 -20.29 2.89
C PRO A 40 19.91 -20.48 1.40
N CYS A 41 19.62 -21.66 0.85
CA CYS A 41 19.95 -22.03 -0.53
C CYS A 41 18.70 -22.17 -1.42
N SER A 42 17.50 -21.83 -0.93
CA SER A 42 16.31 -21.85 -1.78
C SER A 42 16.29 -20.64 -2.72
N PRO A 43 15.96 -20.81 -4.01
CA PRO A 43 15.76 -19.69 -4.94
C PRO A 43 14.71 -18.69 -4.42
N ASP A 44 13.73 -19.19 -3.65
CA ASP A 44 12.70 -18.38 -2.97
C ASP A 44 13.26 -17.31 -2.03
N ARG A 45 14.45 -17.53 -1.45
CA ARG A 45 15.07 -16.58 -0.52
C ARG A 45 15.57 -15.34 -1.25
N GLU A 46 16.21 -15.53 -2.41
CA GLU A 46 16.71 -14.43 -3.23
C GLU A 46 15.54 -13.61 -3.79
N HIS A 47 14.49 -14.30 -4.22
CA HIS A 47 13.27 -13.66 -4.68
C HIS A 47 12.56 -12.88 -3.55
N LEU A 48 12.36 -13.49 -2.39
CA LEU A 48 11.79 -12.84 -1.20
C LEU A 48 12.59 -11.61 -0.79
N TYR A 49 13.92 -11.69 -0.84
CA TYR A 49 14.82 -10.58 -0.57
C TYR A 49 14.60 -9.42 -1.56
N ALA A 50 14.52 -9.73 -2.86
CA ALA A 50 14.25 -8.74 -3.90
C ALA A 50 12.87 -8.08 -3.74
N ILE A 51 11.83 -8.85 -3.41
CA ILE A 51 10.48 -8.31 -3.15
C ILE A 51 10.49 -7.37 -1.95
N ILE A 52 11.13 -7.75 -0.84
CA ILE A 52 11.22 -6.91 0.37
C ILE A 52 11.95 -5.59 0.07
N LEU A 53 13.05 -5.66 -0.70
CA LEU A 53 13.77 -4.46 -1.13
C LEU A 53 12.92 -3.54 -2.00
N SER A 54 12.24 -4.08 -3.01
CA SER A 54 11.38 -3.30 -3.90
C SER A 54 10.19 -2.69 -3.15
N TRP A 55 9.57 -3.44 -2.23
CA TRP A 55 8.51 -2.93 -1.36
C TRP A 55 9.00 -1.76 -0.52
N ARG A 56 10.17 -1.90 0.12
CA ARG A 56 10.74 -0.87 0.98
C ARG A 56 11.07 0.41 0.21
N SER A 57 11.67 0.30 -0.98
CA SER A 57 11.96 1.46 -1.82
C SER A 57 10.67 2.20 -2.17
N ARG A 58 9.69 1.47 -2.73
CA ARG A 58 8.37 2.04 -3.08
C ARG A 58 7.68 2.68 -1.89
N LYS A 59 7.78 2.07 -0.70
CA LYS A 59 7.17 2.62 0.51
C LYS A 59 7.85 3.92 0.96
N LYS A 60 9.16 4.04 0.85
CA LYS A 60 9.87 5.31 1.13
C LYS A 60 9.45 6.42 0.17
N ASP A 61 9.30 6.10 -1.11
CA ASP A 61 8.87 7.04 -2.14
C ASP A 61 7.43 7.51 -1.86
N GLU A 62 6.54 6.56 -1.52
CA GLU A 62 5.15 6.84 -1.13
C GLU A 62 5.06 7.75 0.10
N LEU A 63 5.85 7.50 1.15
CA LEU A 63 5.85 8.34 2.36
C LEU A 63 6.40 9.75 2.09
N SER A 64 7.41 9.85 1.22
CA SER A 64 7.99 11.14 0.82
C SER A 64 7.00 11.95 -0.01
N PHE A 65 6.35 11.30 -0.97
CA PHE A 65 5.25 11.88 -1.74
C PHE A 65 4.11 12.35 -0.81
N ALA A 66 3.73 11.50 0.14
CA ALA A 66 2.70 11.82 1.11
C ALA A 66 3.07 13.07 1.93
N ALA A 67 4.27 13.13 2.51
CA ALA A 67 4.72 14.29 3.27
C ALA A 67 4.73 15.58 2.43
N LEU A 68 5.20 15.50 1.18
CA LEU A 68 5.22 16.62 0.25
C LEU A 68 3.80 17.11 -0.07
N ALA A 69 2.90 16.20 -0.45
CA ALA A 69 1.52 16.53 -0.77
C ALA A 69 0.79 17.14 0.43
N ALA A 70 0.99 16.59 1.63
CA ALA A 70 0.42 17.12 2.87
C ALA A 70 0.93 18.54 3.19
N THR A 71 2.21 18.81 2.93
CA THR A 71 2.82 20.13 3.12
C THR A 71 2.24 21.16 2.15
N VAL A 72 2.14 20.80 0.87
CA VAL A 72 1.52 21.66 -0.17
C VAL A 72 0.07 21.97 0.20
N LEU A 73 -0.69 20.97 0.62
CA LEU A 73 -2.09 21.14 1.00
C LEU A 73 -2.24 22.02 2.25
N THR A 74 -1.37 21.84 3.25
CA THR A 74 -1.29 22.72 4.43
C THR A 74 -1.09 24.17 4.03
N ALA A 75 -0.18 24.45 3.09
CA ALA A 75 0.07 25.80 2.58
C ALA A 75 -1.15 26.37 1.83
N ILE A 76 -1.78 25.57 0.96
CA ILE A 76 -2.99 25.96 0.22
C ILE A 76 -4.13 26.32 1.17
N VAL A 77 -4.42 25.47 2.16
CA VAL A 77 -5.47 25.69 3.14
C VAL A 77 -5.18 26.95 3.97
N THR A 78 -3.93 27.12 4.40
CA THR A 78 -3.49 28.30 5.16
C THR A 78 -3.68 29.58 4.37
N ALA A 79 -3.29 29.59 3.09
CA ALA A 79 -3.50 30.72 2.20
C ALA A 79 -4.99 31.02 1.97
N SER A 80 -5.83 29.99 1.91
CA SER A 80 -7.27 30.15 1.68
C SER A 80 -7.98 30.88 2.82
N PHE A 81 -7.48 30.78 4.07
CA PHE A 81 -8.01 31.56 5.19
C PHE A 81 -7.84 33.07 5.05
N SER A 82 -6.96 33.55 4.16
CA SER A 82 -6.79 34.99 3.89
C SER A 82 -7.89 35.58 3.01
N TRP A 83 -8.78 34.76 2.44
CA TRP A 83 -9.83 35.24 1.56
C TRP A 83 -10.93 35.94 2.35
N GLY A 84 -11.28 37.19 1.98
CA GLY A 84 -12.31 37.97 2.68
C GLY A 84 -13.71 37.33 2.68
N ASN A 85 -13.99 36.45 1.72
CA ASN A 85 -15.28 35.76 1.61
C ASN A 85 -15.49 34.67 2.68
N VAL A 86 -14.44 34.30 3.42
CA VAL A 86 -14.50 33.26 4.45
C VAL A 86 -15.37 33.70 5.61
N GLU A 87 -15.30 34.96 6.01
CA GLU A 87 -16.10 35.55 7.09
C GLU A 87 -17.59 35.67 6.72
N ALA A 88 -17.90 35.86 5.43
CA ALA A 88 -19.27 35.93 4.92
C ALA A 88 -19.90 34.54 4.64
N SER A 89 -19.07 33.51 4.55
CA SER A 89 -19.49 32.14 4.22
C SER A 89 -20.25 31.47 5.37
N VAL A 90 -20.97 30.39 5.06
CA VAL A 90 -21.54 29.54 6.11
C VAL A 90 -20.42 28.84 6.89
N TRP A 91 -20.59 28.70 8.21
CA TRP A 91 -19.58 28.13 9.14
C TRP A 91 -19.01 26.76 8.71
N VAL A 92 -19.77 26.02 7.89
CA VAL A 92 -19.39 24.72 7.35
C VAL A 92 -18.12 24.80 6.49
N GLY A 93 -17.93 25.87 5.70
CA GLY A 93 -16.74 26.04 4.85
C GLY A 93 -15.44 26.10 5.68
N PRO A 94 -15.32 27.06 6.62
CA PRO A 94 -14.18 27.13 7.54
C PRO A 94 -13.97 25.86 8.35
N ALA A 95 -15.04 25.21 8.83
CA ALA A 95 -14.94 23.96 9.60
C ALA A 95 -14.25 22.84 8.80
N PHE A 96 -14.61 22.67 7.53
CA PHE A 96 -13.96 21.71 6.65
C PHE A 96 -12.51 22.09 6.35
N TRP A 97 -12.17 23.37 6.25
CA TRP A 97 -10.77 23.80 6.09
C TRP A 97 -9.93 23.53 7.34
N TYR A 98 -10.46 23.74 8.55
CA TYR A 98 -9.75 23.34 9.78
C TYR A 98 -9.56 21.82 9.86
N ALA A 99 -10.56 21.03 9.45
CA ALA A 99 -10.42 19.58 9.38
C ALA A 99 -9.36 19.16 8.36
N SER A 100 -9.33 19.80 7.18
CA SER A 100 -8.30 19.61 6.16
C SER A 100 -6.90 19.91 6.69
N LEU A 101 -6.72 21.04 7.39
CA LEU A 101 -5.46 21.44 7.99
C LEU A 101 -4.99 20.46 9.08
N SER A 102 -5.89 20.03 9.96
CA SER A 102 -5.55 19.08 11.02
C SER A 102 -5.12 17.73 10.44
N THR A 103 -5.85 17.24 9.44
CA THR A 103 -5.53 15.95 8.79
C THR A 103 -4.24 16.01 7.96
N SER A 104 -3.94 17.13 7.29
CA SER A 104 -2.66 17.28 6.56
C SER A 104 -1.47 17.29 7.51
N ILE A 105 -1.54 18.02 8.62
CA ILE A 105 -0.49 18.06 9.63
C ILE A 105 -0.25 16.67 10.24
N CYS A 106 -1.33 15.93 10.55
CA CYS A 106 -1.21 14.54 11.01
C CYS A 106 -0.53 13.65 9.95
N GLY A 107 -0.87 13.82 8.67
CA GLY A 107 -0.22 13.13 7.55
C GLY A 107 1.29 13.38 7.49
N ILE A 108 1.74 14.63 7.68
CA ILE A 108 3.18 14.97 7.72
C ILE A 108 3.88 14.21 8.85
N PHE A 109 3.32 14.26 10.07
CA PHE A 109 3.91 13.59 11.23
C PHE A 109 3.95 12.08 11.08
N LEU A 110 2.88 11.46 10.57
CA LEU A 110 2.83 10.03 10.36
C LEU A 110 3.79 9.58 9.26
N SER A 111 3.90 10.31 8.15
CA SER A 111 4.89 10.04 7.11
C SER A 111 6.32 10.11 7.67
N ALA A 112 6.62 11.14 8.47
CA ALA A 112 7.93 11.28 9.11
C ALA A 112 8.23 10.14 10.08
N GLN A 113 7.28 9.79 10.96
CA GLN A 113 7.43 8.68 11.91
C GLN A 113 7.69 7.34 11.19
N GLN A 114 6.91 7.04 10.15
CA GLN A 114 7.06 5.81 9.37
C GLN A 114 8.37 5.79 8.56
N GLY A 115 8.77 6.93 8.01
CA GLY A 115 10.06 7.09 7.34
C GLY A 115 11.25 6.88 8.29
N SER A 116 11.16 7.37 9.53
CA SER A 116 12.15 7.12 10.58
C SER A 116 12.21 5.64 10.97
N VAL A 117 11.06 4.97 11.12
CA VAL A 117 11.02 3.51 11.39
C VAL A 117 11.69 2.71 10.26
N LEU A 118 11.43 3.06 9.00
CA LEU A 118 12.07 2.42 7.83
C LEU A 118 13.57 2.67 7.76
N SER A 119 14.02 3.84 8.23
CA SER A 119 15.44 4.21 8.27
C SER A 119 16.17 3.50 9.42
N LEU A 120 15.54 3.37 10.59
CA LEU A 120 16.12 2.73 11.77
C LEU A 120 16.42 1.24 11.57
N MET A 121 15.66 0.57 10.71
CA MET A 121 15.90 -0.84 10.40
C MET A 121 17.17 -1.11 9.59
N GLY A 122 17.80 -0.06 9.04
CA GLY A 122 18.97 -0.19 8.17
C GLY A 122 18.62 -0.65 6.76
N ASP A 123 19.60 -0.55 5.86
CA ASP A 123 19.48 -1.07 4.50
C ASP A 123 19.85 -2.55 4.47
N LEU A 124 19.10 -3.34 3.69
CA LEU A 124 19.50 -4.72 3.46
C LEU A 124 20.76 -4.72 2.58
N PRO A 125 21.82 -5.46 2.97
CA PRO A 125 23.08 -5.47 2.25
C PRO A 125 22.90 -6.11 0.87
N THR A 126 23.01 -5.32 -0.19
CA THR A 126 23.02 -5.84 -1.56
C THR A 126 24.24 -6.75 -1.74
N PRO A 127 24.07 -7.97 -2.27
CA PRO A 127 25.21 -8.82 -2.58
C PRO A 127 26.04 -8.12 -3.66
N THR A 128 27.17 -7.53 -3.27
CA THR A 128 28.15 -7.00 -4.22
C THR A 128 28.92 -8.16 -4.84
N ALA A 129 29.18 -8.07 -6.15
CA ALA A 129 29.91 -9.09 -6.90
C ALA A 129 31.31 -9.42 -6.32
N GLU A 130 31.87 -8.54 -5.48
CA GLU A 130 33.14 -8.76 -4.77
C GLU A 130 33.06 -9.81 -3.64
N GLU A 131 31.89 -10.13 -3.10
CA GLU A 131 31.75 -11.14 -2.04
C GLU A 131 31.72 -12.58 -2.57
N SER A 132 31.52 -12.78 -3.88
CA SER A 132 31.55 -14.10 -4.54
C SER A 132 32.93 -14.77 -4.50
N GLY A 133 34.01 -14.00 -4.25
CA GLY A 133 35.36 -14.52 -4.02
C GLY A 133 35.73 -14.73 -2.53
N GLY A 134 34.81 -14.48 -1.60
CA GLY A 134 35.07 -14.44 -0.17
C GLY A 134 35.20 -15.81 0.51
N SER A 135 36.11 -15.92 1.48
CA SER A 135 36.27 -17.07 2.37
C SER A 135 34.92 -17.59 2.92
N LYS A 136 34.71 -18.91 2.95
CA LYS A 136 33.47 -19.59 3.44
C LYS A 136 32.92 -19.02 4.75
N LYS A 137 33.79 -18.47 5.60
CA LYS A 137 33.41 -17.80 6.86
C LYS A 137 32.61 -16.51 6.64
N LYS A 138 32.97 -15.68 5.64
CA LYS A 138 32.24 -14.44 5.30
C LYS A 138 30.83 -14.76 4.79
N LYS A 139 30.69 -15.74 3.89
CA LYS A 139 29.40 -16.20 3.37
C LYS A 139 28.43 -16.60 4.49
N ARG A 140 28.88 -17.42 5.46
CA ARG A 140 28.07 -17.83 6.62
C ARG A 140 27.69 -16.70 7.58
N VAL A 141 28.48 -15.62 7.62
CA VAL A 141 28.15 -14.43 8.42
C VAL A 141 27.08 -13.63 7.68
N TRP A 142 27.26 -13.40 6.39
CA TRP A 142 26.28 -12.73 5.54
C TRP A 142 24.92 -13.42 5.60
N GLU A 143 24.87 -14.75 5.41
CA GLU A 143 23.62 -15.54 5.47
C GLU A 143 22.87 -15.38 6.80
N ARG A 144 23.60 -15.30 7.93
CA ARG A 144 23.01 -15.12 9.25
C ARG A 144 22.53 -13.69 9.48
N VAL A 145 23.24 -12.70 8.95
CA VAL A 145 22.85 -11.29 9.08
C VAL A 145 21.64 -10.99 8.19
N SER A 146 21.65 -11.44 6.93
CA SER A 146 20.53 -11.23 6.00
C SER A 146 19.26 -11.97 6.45
N ALA A 147 19.35 -13.19 6.98
CA ALA A 147 18.19 -13.88 7.55
C ALA A 147 17.56 -13.14 8.75
N ARG A 148 18.38 -12.58 9.64
CA ARG A 148 17.88 -11.76 10.77
C ARG A 148 17.23 -10.46 10.29
N LEU A 149 17.84 -9.78 9.32
CA LEU A 149 17.29 -8.55 8.75
C LEU A 149 15.98 -8.82 8.02
N MET A 150 15.91 -9.89 7.20
CA MET A 150 14.69 -10.32 6.54
C MET A 150 13.58 -10.60 7.54
N ARG A 151 13.83 -11.38 8.61
CA ARG A 151 12.83 -11.62 9.65
C ARG A 151 12.33 -10.34 10.32
N ARG A 152 13.22 -9.35 10.55
CA ARG A 152 12.82 -8.04 11.11
C ARG A 152 11.90 -7.27 10.15
N HIS A 153 12.20 -7.27 8.85
CA HIS A 153 11.36 -6.63 7.84
C HIS A 153 10.03 -7.37 7.64
N LEU A 154 10.06 -8.71 7.66
CA LEU A 154 8.87 -9.55 7.56
C LEU A 154 7.90 -9.29 8.71
N ALA A 155 8.40 -9.23 9.95
CA ALA A 155 7.58 -8.95 11.13
C ALA A 155 6.81 -7.63 11.06
N GLN A 156 7.20 -6.71 10.18
CA GLN A 156 6.48 -5.46 9.96
C GLN A 156 5.32 -5.56 8.99
N ILE A 157 5.22 -6.60 8.18
CA ILE A 157 4.21 -6.76 7.11
C ILE A 157 3.33 -7.97 7.42
N VAL A 158 3.96 -9.02 7.91
CA VAL A 158 3.41 -10.36 8.10
C VAL A 158 3.76 -10.81 9.52
N TYR A 159 2.89 -11.57 10.16
CA TYR A 159 3.20 -12.21 11.44
C TYR A 159 3.39 -13.71 11.22
N GLU A 160 4.41 -14.25 11.87
CA GLU A 160 4.63 -15.69 11.95
C GLU A 160 3.53 -16.27 12.83
N VAL A 161 2.81 -17.26 12.31
CA VAL A 161 1.87 -18.00 13.13
C VAL A 161 2.58 -19.26 13.59
N PRO A 162 2.74 -19.45 14.91
CA PRO A 162 3.32 -20.68 15.43
C PRO A 162 2.52 -21.86 14.87
N PRO A 163 3.19 -22.95 14.45
CA PRO A 163 2.47 -24.17 14.12
C PRO A 163 1.59 -24.51 15.32
N ALA A 164 0.29 -24.65 15.09
CA ALA A 164 -0.64 -24.97 16.16
C ALA A 164 -0.07 -26.19 16.89
N GLN A 165 0.32 -26.02 18.15
CA GLN A 165 0.54 -27.18 19.02
C GLN A 165 -0.82 -27.82 19.11
N SER A 166 -1.02 -28.87 18.33
CA SER A 166 -2.13 -29.81 18.42
C SER A 166 -2.30 -30.17 19.89
N GLN A 167 -3.26 -29.52 20.55
CA GLN A 167 -3.78 -29.99 21.82
C GLN A 167 -4.45 -31.32 21.54
N SER A 168 -3.74 -32.37 21.94
CA SER A 168 -4.16 -33.73 22.19
C SER A 168 -5.67 -33.94 22.35
N GLY A 169 -6.23 -34.81 21.49
CA GLY A 169 -7.58 -35.35 21.61
C GLY A 169 -7.89 -36.39 20.52
N GLU A 170 -7.24 -37.54 20.63
CA GLU A 170 -7.63 -38.88 20.13
C GLU A 170 -7.56 -39.22 18.61
N GLU A 171 -6.62 -40.14 18.33
CA GLU A 171 -6.71 -41.34 17.48
C GLU A 171 -7.17 -41.24 16.00
N GLN A 172 -6.26 -41.40 15.02
CA GLN A 172 -5.90 -42.72 14.46
C GLN A 172 -4.85 -42.61 13.32
N GLN A 173 -4.12 -43.71 13.19
CA GLN A 173 -2.80 -43.89 12.60
C GLN A 173 -2.88 -44.46 11.17
N HIS A 174 -2.59 -43.68 10.12
CA HIS A 174 -1.97 -44.18 8.88
C HIS A 174 -1.67 -43.06 7.87
N GLY A 175 -0.39 -42.87 7.53
CA GLY A 175 0.01 -42.00 6.41
C GLY A 175 1.37 -41.37 6.62
N ARG A 176 2.43 -42.06 6.19
CA ARG A 176 3.81 -41.58 6.21
C ARG A 176 4.03 -40.61 5.05
N GLY A 177 3.47 -39.41 5.14
CA GLY A 177 3.82 -38.25 4.32
C GLY A 177 4.62 -37.28 5.20
N ALA A 178 5.74 -36.78 4.72
CA ALA A 178 6.55 -35.80 5.44
C ALA A 178 5.75 -34.50 5.63
N GLU A 179 5.06 -34.36 6.77
CA GLU A 179 4.45 -33.10 7.17
C GLU A 179 5.56 -32.09 7.39
N SER A 180 5.69 -31.13 6.46
CA SER A 180 6.50 -29.95 6.65
C SER A 180 5.91 -29.16 7.82
N THR A 181 6.48 -29.32 9.01
CA THR A 181 6.30 -28.42 10.15
C THR A 181 6.94 -27.06 9.86
N GLY A 182 6.56 -26.42 8.76
CA GLY A 182 6.99 -25.09 8.37
C GLY A 182 6.12 -24.04 9.06
N SER A 183 6.74 -23.01 9.62
CA SER A 183 6.02 -21.82 10.08
C SER A 183 5.28 -21.19 8.90
N TYR A 184 3.97 -20.94 9.06
CA TYR A 184 3.18 -20.23 8.04
C TYR A 184 3.07 -18.74 8.38
N TRP A 185 3.17 -17.90 7.36
CA TRP A 185 3.17 -16.45 7.52
C TRP A 185 1.81 -15.87 7.13
N LYS A 186 1.15 -15.12 8.03
CA LYS A 186 -0.15 -14.47 7.77
C LYS A 186 -0.05 -12.96 7.78
N ILE A 187 -0.78 -12.32 6.86
CA ILE A 187 -0.83 -10.86 6.74
C ILE A 187 -1.43 -10.23 8.00
N SER A 188 -0.74 -9.23 8.55
CA SER A 188 -1.28 -8.42 9.65
C SER A 188 -2.02 -7.20 9.12
N TRP A 189 -3.35 -7.20 9.21
CA TRP A 189 -4.17 -6.04 8.83
C TRP A 189 -3.82 -4.77 9.62
N ARG A 190 -3.37 -4.92 10.87
CA ARG A 190 -2.94 -3.79 11.71
C ARG A 190 -1.68 -3.13 11.16
N SER A 191 -0.76 -3.94 10.65
CA SER A 191 0.43 -3.43 9.96
C SER A 191 0.04 -2.71 8.68
N ILE A 192 -0.76 -3.35 7.82
CA ILE A 192 -1.20 -2.79 6.54
C ILE A 192 -1.88 -1.42 6.75
N PHE A 193 -2.78 -1.34 7.72
CA PHE A 193 -3.45 -0.08 8.08
C PHE A 193 -2.45 0.99 8.52
N THR A 194 -1.46 0.61 9.34
CA THR A 194 -0.42 1.54 9.81
C THR A 194 0.33 2.12 8.62
N TRP A 195 0.83 1.29 7.69
CA TRP A 195 1.57 1.73 6.50
C TRP A 195 0.76 2.52 5.47
N GLN A 196 -0.57 2.58 5.61
CA GLN A 196 -1.46 3.31 4.70
C GLN A 196 -2.06 4.56 5.33
N CYS A 197 -1.92 4.70 6.64
CA CYS A 197 -2.43 5.82 7.41
C CYS A 197 -2.05 7.20 6.83
N PRO A 198 -0.79 7.48 6.44
CA PRO A 198 -0.43 8.80 5.92
C PRO A 198 -1.14 9.15 4.61
N MET A 199 -1.28 8.17 3.70
CA MET A 199 -2.00 8.35 2.44
C MET A 199 -3.49 8.59 2.68
N MET A 200 -4.09 7.91 3.65
CA MET A 200 -5.49 8.14 4.03
C MET A 200 -5.70 9.57 4.56
N PHE A 201 -4.81 10.05 5.41
CA PHE A 201 -4.88 11.42 5.95
C PHE A 201 -4.83 12.49 4.84
N ILE A 202 -3.99 12.29 3.83
CA ILE A 202 -3.90 13.21 2.69
C ILE A 202 -5.16 13.16 1.84
N ALA A 203 -5.65 11.96 1.52
CA ALA A 203 -6.88 11.81 0.76
C ALA A 203 -8.06 12.52 1.45
N TYR A 204 -8.23 12.31 2.76
CA TYR A 204 -9.29 13.00 3.52
C TYR A 204 -9.06 14.50 3.63
N SER A 205 -7.81 14.94 3.80
CA SER A 205 -7.48 16.36 3.83
C SER A 205 -7.86 17.03 2.50
N THR A 206 -7.56 16.40 1.37
CA THR A 206 -7.93 16.92 0.04
C THR A 206 -9.44 16.98 -0.12
N LEU A 207 -10.17 15.94 0.30
CA LEU A 207 -11.63 15.92 0.24
C LEU A 207 -12.24 17.03 1.09
N PHE A 208 -11.78 17.20 2.33
CA PHE A 208 -12.25 18.28 3.20
C PHE A 208 -11.94 19.66 2.60
N TYR A 209 -10.77 19.84 1.98
CA TYR A 209 -10.46 21.09 1.29
C TYR A 209 -11.43 21.37 0.14
N ILE A 210 -11.66 20.39 -0.74
CA ILE A 210 -12.56 20.54 -1.90
C ILE A 210 -13.99 20.80 -1.45
N VAL A 211 -14.48 20.10 -0.42
CA VAL A 211 -15.82 20.32 0.14
C VAL A 211 -15.93 21.73 0.74
N GLY A 212 -14.96 22.13 1.56
CA GLY A 212 -14.94 23.49 2.14
C GLY A 212 -14.88 24.58 1.06
N LEU A 213 -14.04 24.38 0.04
CA LEU A 213 -13.93 25.29 -1.11
C LEU A 213 -15.24 25.39 -1.87
N SER A 214 -15.90 24.24 -2.12
CA SER A 214 -17.20 24.20 -2.80
C SER A 214 -18.25 24.97 -2.01
N VAL A 215 -18.30 24.81 -0.69
CA VAL A 215 -19.24 25.54 0.17
C VAL A 215 -18.99 27.05 0.11
N VAL A 216 -17.73 27.49 0.20
CA VAL A 216 -17.37 28.92 0.14
C VAL A 216 -17.75 29.53 -1.21
N VAL A 217 -17.41 28.86 -2.32
CA VAL A 217 -17.68 29.36 -3.68
C VAL A 217 -19.17 29.32 -4.02
N LEU A 218 -19.93 28.33 -3.53
CA LEU A 218 -21.36 28.19 -3.82
C LEU A 218 -22.27 29.00 -2.86
N THR A 219 -21.74 29.53 -1.76
CA THR A 219 -22.50 30.38 -0.84
C THR A 219 -23.32 31.50 -1.52
N PRO A 220 -22.78 32.27 -2.50
CA PRO A 220 -23.56 33.31 -3.18
C PRO A 220 -24.82 32.79 -3.90
N LEU A 221 -24.86 31.54 -4.39
CA LEU A 221 -26.08 30.98 -5.01
C LEU A 221 -27.25 30.87 -4.02
N ILE A 222 -26.96 30.78 -2.73
CA ILE A 222 -27.96 30.51 -1.69
C ILE A 222 -28.38 31.82 -1.02
N LYS A 223 -27.44 32.75 -0.82
CA LYS A 223 -27.65 33.95 0.00
C LYS A 223 -27.89 35.23 -0.78
N GLU A 224 -27.41 35.32 -2.02
CA GLU A 224 -27.45 36.56 -2.80
C GLU A 224 -28.43 36.43 -3.96
N ASP A 225 -28.98 37.57 -4.40
CA ASP A 225 -29.70 37.64 -5.66
C ASP A 225 -28.76 37.35 -6.83
N TRP A 226 -29.33 36.87 -7.93
CA TRP A 226 -28.56 36.44 -9.10
C TRP A 226 -27.67 37.59 -9.64
N GLY A 227 -26.36 37.40 -9.57
CA GLY A 227 -25.37 38.42 -9.90
C GLY A 227 -24.05 37.84 -10.39
N GLU A 228 -23.01 38.67 -10.48
CA GLU A 228 -21.68 38.26 -10.97
C GLU A 228 -21.08 37.09 -10.19
N ASN A 229 -21.24 37.11 -8.86
CA ASN A 229 -20.80 36.02 -7.98
C ASN A 229 -21.51 34.69 -8.27
N SER A 230 -22.78 34.73 -8.69
CA SER A 230 -23.54 33.54 -9.07
C SER A 230 -22.99 32.91 -10.35
N TYR A 231 -22.59 33.72 -11.35
CA TYR A 231 -21.98 33.21 -12.58
C TYR A 231 -20.64 32.53 -12.31
N VAL A 232 -19.79 33.12 -11.48
CA VAL A 232 -18.50 32.54 -11.07
C VAL A 232 -18.71 31.18 -10.39
N ALA A 233 -19.69 31.11 -9.48
CA ALA A 233 -19.97 29.90 -8.73
C ALA A 233 -20.56 28.78 -9.60
N VAL A 234 -21.39 29.10 -10.60
CA VAL A 234 -21.86 28.14 -11.60
C VAL A 234 -20.70 27.64 -12.47
N ALA A 235 -19.82 28.53 -12.93
CA ALA A 235 -18.64 28.14 -13.72
C ALA A 235 -17.69 27.24 -12.91
N TYR A 236 -17.50 27.53 -11.62
CA TYR A 236 -16.77 26.68 -10.69
C TYR A 236 -17.41 25.30 -10.54
N ALA A 237 -18.74 25.22 -10.34
CA ALA A 237 -19.45 23.95 -10.21
C ALA A 237 -19.32 23.09 -11.47
N ALA A 238 -19.46 23.71 -12.65
CA ALA A 238 -19.34 23.02 -13.93
C ALA A 238 -17.92 22.48 -14.17
N SER A 239 -16.90 23.31 -13.93
CA SER A 239 -15.49 22.91 -14.10
C SER A 239 -15.06 21.85 -13.07
N THR A 240 -15.49 21.97 -11.81
CA THR A 240 -15.24 20.97 -10.77
C THR A 240 -15.93 19.65 -11.08
N GLY A 241 -17.18 19.69 -11.55
CA GLY A 241 -17.91 18.51 -12.01
C GLY A 241 -17.21 17.80 -13.17
N LEU A 242 -16.74 18.56 -14.16
CA LEU A 242 -15.96 18.01 -15.27
C LEU A 242 -14.65 17.37 -14.80
N ALA A 243 -13.91 18.04 -13.90
CA ALA A 243 -12.66 17.53 -13.34
C ALA A 243 -12.88 16.21 -12.58
N TRP A 244 -13.91 16.12 -11.75
CA TRP A 244 -14.28 14.88 -11.05
C TRP A 244 -14.74 13.78 -12.01
N GLY A 245 -15.49 14.13 -13.07
CA GLY A 245 -15.90 13.19 -14.11
C GLY A 245 -14.70 12.58 -14.84
N LEU A 246 -13.73 13.42 -15.24
CA LEU A 246 -12.48 12.96 -15.86
C LEU A 246 -11.64 12.13 -14.89
N PHE A 247 -11.52 12.57 -13.63
CA PHE A 247 -10.82 11.81 -12.60
C PHE A 247 -11.44 10.43 -12.40
N ALA A 248 -12.77 10.34 -12.29
CA ALA A 248 -13.49 9.08 -12.15
C ALA A 248 -13.33 8.20 -13.41
N PHE A 249 -13.38 8.80 -14.60
CA PHE A 249 -13.15 8.07 -15.85
C PHE A 249 -11.74 7.47 -15.92
N CYS A 250 -10.71 8.25 -15.59
CA CYS A 250 -9.33 7.74 -15.53
C CYS A 250 -9.15 6.70 -14.41
N SER A 251 -9.81 6.90 -13.26
CA SER A 251 -9.74 6.03 -12.09
C SER A 251 -10.58 4.75 -12.21
N LEU A 252 -11.48 4.65 -13.19
CA LEU A 252 -12.26 3.44 -13.45
C LEU A 252 -11.86 2.80 -14.78
N GLY A 253 -11.86 3.58 -15.86
CA GLY A 253 -11.64 3.11 -17.23
C GLY A 253 -10.22 2.67 -17.52
N GLY A 254 -9.21 3.45 -17.12
CA GLY A 254 -7.79 3.09 -17.35
C GLY A 254 -7.34 1.84 -16.59
N TYR A 255 -8.18 1.33 -15.70
CA TYR A 255 -7.82 0.25 -14.79
C TYR A 255 -8.55 -1.04 -15.03
N THR A 256 -9.73 -1.00 -15.63
CA THR A 256 -10.33 -2.19 -16.25
C THR A 256 -9.37 -2.84 -17.23
N GLU A 257 -8.68 -2.06 -18.05
CA GLU A 257 -7.72 -2.60 -19.04
C GLU A 257 -6.49 -3.22 -18.37
N ILE A 258 -5.92 -2.58 -17.34
CA ILE A 258 -4.75 -3.13 -16.62
C ILE A 258 -5.12 -4.37 -15.81
N SER A 259 -6.32 -4.43 -15.19
CA SER A 259 -6.75 -5.61 -14.43
C SER A 259 -7.05 -6.82 -15.31
N LEU A 260 -7.40 -6.60 -16.58
CA LEU A 260 -7.58 -7.69 -17.54
C LEU A 260 -6.23 -8.31 -17.89
N HIS A 261 -5.24 -7.46 -18.20
CA HIS A 261 -3.91 -7.91 -18.59
C HIS A 261 -3.20 -8.71 -17.47
N GLN A 262 -3.37 -8.32 -16.22
CA GLN A 262 -2.75 -9.03 -15.10
C GLN A 262 -3.46 -10.36 -14.77
N ARG A 263 -4.77 -10.44 -14.99
CA ARG A 263 -5.49 -11.70 -14.83
C ARG A 263 -5.11 -12.71 -15.92
N GLU A 264 -4.86 -12.24 -17.14
CA GLU A 264 -4.34 -13.06 -18.23
C GLU A 264 -2.94 -13.61 -17.90
N GLU A 265 -2.05 -12.77 -17.35
CA GLU A 265 -0.71 -13.21 -16.90
C GLU A 265 -0.79 -14.23 -15.74
N ASP A 266 -1.63 -13.99 -14.72
CA ASP A 266 -1.80 -14.91 -13.59
C ASP A 266 -2.41 -16.27 -14.05
N GLU A 267 -3.33 -16.26 -15.03
CA GLU A 267 -3.91 -17.48 -15.61
C GLU A 267 -2.89 -18.25 -16.46
N GLU A 268 -1.98 -17.58 -17.17
CA GLU A 268 -0.88 -18.21 -17.92
C GLU A 268 0.15 -18.89 -16.99
N ASP A 269 0.54 -18.24 -15.89
CA ASP A 269 1.49 -18.79 -14.91
C ASP A 269 0.92 -20.06 -14.22
N ASP A 270 -0.37 -20.05 -13.86
CA ASP A 270 -1.04 -21.22 -13.24
C ASP A 270 -1.15 -22.40 -14.23
N GLU A 271 -1.35 -22.13 -15.53
CA GLU A 271 -1.34 -23.18 -16.57
C GLU A 271 0.06 -23.79 -16.79
N GLU A 272 1.13 -22.98 -16.76
CA GLU A 272 2.50 -23.48 -16.91
C GLU A 272 2.93 -24.38 -15.72
N ASP A 273 2.52 -24.05 -14.50
CA ASP A 273 2.82 -24.85 -13.31
C ASP A 273 2.02 -26.16 -13.28
N GLU A 274 0.75 -26.16 -13.69
CA GLU A 274 -0.04 -27.39 -13.86
C GLU A 274 0.57 -28.33 -14.93
N ASP A 275 1.06 -27.78 -16.05
CA ASP A 275 1.69 -28.56 -17.12
C ASP A 275 3.06 -29.13 -16.70
N ARG A 276 3.81 -28.43 -15.84
CA ARG A 276 5.02 -28.97 -15.20
C ARG A 276 4.72 -30.12 -14.26
N GLU A 277 3.67 -30.00 -13.45
CA GLU A 277 3.31 -31.04 -12.48
C GLU A 277 2.72 -32.29 -13.17
N ARG A 278 2.13 -32.13 -14.37
CA ARG A 278 1.62 -33.23 -15.20
C ARG A 278 2.66 -33.95 -16.06
N ARG A 279 3.90 -33.46 -16.16
CA ARG A 279 4.99 -34.24 -16.78
C ARG A 279 5.61 -35.16 -15.72
N PRO A 280 5.25 -36.46 -15.68
CA PRO A 280 6.01 -37.39 -14.86
C PRO A 280 7.46 -37.36 -15.33
N ASP A 281 8.36 -37.21 -14.36
CA ASP A 281 9.81 -37.24 -14.54
C ASP A 281 10.17 -38.60 -15.17
N ASP A 282 10.19 -38.66 -16.50
CA ASP A 282 10.58 -39.85 -17.26
C ASP A 282 12.09 -39.98 -17.09
N GLY A 283 12.44 -40.60 -15.96
CA GLY A 283 13.78 -40.95 -15.58
C GLY A 283 14.44 -41.71 -16.72
N SER A 284 15.29 -41.01 -17.44
CA SER A 284 16.26 -41.63 -18.33
C SER A 284 17.31 -42.34 -17.48
N ASP A 285 16.95 -43.54 -17.00
CA ASP A 285 17.87 -44.64 -16.75
C ASP A 285 18.54 -45.00 -18.08
N GLY A 286 19.59 -44.26 -18.42
CA GLY A 286 20.50 -44.53 -19.53
C GLY A 286 21.83 -45.05 -19.00
N LYS A 287 22.03 -46.35 -19.16
CA LYS A 287 23.25 -47.14 -18.90
C LYS A 287 24.58 -46.49 -19.32
#